data_AF-A0A7S2XBT5-F1
#
_entry.id   AF-A0A7S2XBT5-F1
#
_cell.length_a   1.000
_cell.length_b   1.000
_cell.length_c   1.000
_cell.angle_alpha   90.00
_cell.angle_beta   90.00
_cell.angle_gamma   90.00
#
_symmetry.space_group_name_H-M   'P 1'
#
loop_
_entity.id
_entity.type
_entity.pdbx_description
1 polymer ?
#
loop_
_entity_poly.entity_id
_entity_poly.type
_entity_poly.pdbx_seq_one_letter_code
_entity_poly.pdbx_strand_id
1 'polypeptide(L)'
;MTDIEELHRRACLEGLETYIDPDSGFTVFTRLAHLKRGTCCGFKCRHCPFSYANVKQESNAQVSIKEGNQQQQQQEEENKIRLGSSSSPPSLISSSSKSMLAPPAPPLPSAMPKWQAAHRAALEEKRDTYIDPLTGMKIFTELAHKKRGKCCHSGCRHCPYDGGQYQNNSSSAAVEEEAEEVEAAPTVAAATAGAV
;
A
#
# COMPACT_ATOMS: atom_id res chain seq x y z
N MET A 1 9.80 27.93 -7.51
CA MET A 1 9.61 27.09 -6.31
C MET A 1 8.35 27.58 -5.64
N THR A 2 7.34 26.73 -5.56
CA THR A 2 6.08 27.03 -4.86
C THR A 2 6.31 26.89 -3.37
N ASP A 3 5.88 27.89 -2.61
CA ASP A 3 6.06 27.90 -1.16
C ASP A 3 5.08 26.92 -0.51
N ILE A 4 5.64 25.88 0.12
CA ILE A 4 4.87 24.81 0.77
C ILE A 4 4.18 25.33 2.03
N GLU A 5 4.77 26.33 2.70
CA GLU A 5 4.14 26.99 3.83
C GLU A 5 2.88 27.73 3.40
N GLU A 6 2.92 28.40 2.24
CA GLU A 6 1.77 29.11 1.69
C GLU A 6 0.66 28.16 1.22
N LEU A 7 1.00 27.05 0.54
CA LEU A 7 0.02 26.02 0.18
C LEU A 7 -0.68 25.43 1.41
N HIS A 8 0.09 25.13 2.45
CA HIS A 8 -0.44 24.65 3.71
C HIS A 8 -1.34 25.69 4.39
N ARG A 9 -0.88 26.94 4.48
CA ARG A 9 -1.62 28.05 5.08
C ARG A 9 -2.95 28.25 4.36
N ARG A 10 -2.93 28.33 3.02
CA ARG A 10 -4.12 28.48 2.20
C ARG A 10 -5.10 27.32 2.41
N ALA A 11 -4.61 26.08 2.38
CA ALA A 11 -5.44 24.91 2.65
C ALA A 11 -6.08 24.98 4.05
N CYS A 12 -5.35 25.44 5.07
CA CYS A 12 -5.92 25.62 6.41
C CYS A 12 -6.96 26.74 6.45
N LEU A 13 -6.74 27.87 5.77
CA LEU A 13 -7.71 28.98 5.69
C LEU A 13 -8.99 28.56 4.96
N GLU A 14 -8.86 27.73 3.92
CA GLU A 14 -10.00 27.15 3.17
C GLU A 14 -10.65 25.98 3.92
N GLY A 15 -10.15 25.58 5.09
CA GLY A 15 -10.67 24.46 5.86
C GLY A 15 -10.41 23.08 5.24
N LEU A 16 -9.48 23.00 4.28
CA LEU A 16 -9.10 21.77 3.61
C LEU A 16 -8.24 20.88 4.52
N GLU A 17 -8.50 19.58 4.43
CA GLU A 17 -7.78 18.56 5.21
C GLU A 17 -6.44 18.17 4.56
N THR A 18 -6.24 18.48 3.29
CA THR A 18 -5.06 18.07 2.52
C THR A 18 -4.65 19.11 1.49
N TYR A 19 -3.38 19.09 1.10
CA TYR A 19 -2.84 19.78 -0.07
C TYR A 19 -1.87 18.88 -0.82
N ILE A 20 -1.55 19.21 -2.07
CA ILE A 20 -0.54 18.48 -2.86
C ILE A 20 0.83 19.14 -2.67
N ASP A 21 1.83 18.37 -2.24
CA ASP A 21 3.22 18.82 -2.19
C ASP A 21 3.78 18.90 -3.61
N PRO A 22 4.18 20.09 -4.10
CA PRO A 22 4.66 20.27 -5.46
C PRO A 22 5.99 19.57 -5.73
N ASP A 23 6.83 19.37 -4.71
CA ASP A 23 8.15 18.74 -4.87
C ASP A 23 8.03 17.23 -4.99
N SER A 24 7.14 16.63 -4.19
CA SER A 24 7.03 15.18 -4.06
C SER A 24 5.80 14.59 -4.77
N GLY A 25 4.81 15.41 -5.11
CA GLY A 25 3.52 14.99 -5.67
C GLY A 25 2.57 14.35 -4.66
N PHE A 26 2.93 14.25 -3.38
CA PHE A 26 2.11 13.57 -2.38
C PHE A 26 0.94 14.43 -1.90
N THR A 27 -0.16 13.76 -1.57
CA THR A 27 -1.24 14.37 -0.78
C THR A 27 -0.82 14.41 0.69
N VAL A 28 -0.62 15.63 1.21
CA VAL A 28 -0.14 15.88 2.57
C VAL A 28 -1.28 16.40 3.43
N PHE A 29 -1.46 15.81 4.62
CA PHE A 29 -2.43 16.30 5.58
C PHE A 29 -2.06 17.69 6.11
N THR A 30 -3.08 18.55 6.25
CA THR A 30 -2.95 19.83 6.93
C THR A 30 -2.91 19.63 8.44
N ARG A 31 -2.57 20.71 9.16
CA ARG A 31 -2.60 20.73 10.62
C ARG A 31 -4.01 20.48 11.12
N LEU A 32 -5.02 21.03 10.43
CA LEU A 32 -6.43 20.82 10.74
C LEU A 32 -6.83 19.34 10.67
N ALA A 33 -6.42 18.62 9.63
CA ALA A 33 -6.71 17.20 9.51
C ALA A 33 -6.12 16.37 10.66
N HIS A 34 -4.91 16.72 11.11
CA HIS A 34 -4.30 16.11 12.28
C HIS A 34 -5.04 16.43 13.57
N LEU A 35 -5.43 17.69 13.78
CA LEU A 35 -6.21 18.10 14.95
C LEU A 35 -7.58 17.41 14.99
N LYS A 36 -8.29 17.33 13.85
CA LYS A 36 -9.58 16.66 13.73
C LYS A 36 -9.49 15.16 14.02
N ARG A 37 -8.41 14.51 13.56
CA ARG A 37 -8.13 13.09 13.84
C ARG A 37 -7.67 12.85 15.28
N GLY A 38 -7.04 13.83 15.90
CA GLY A 38 -6.47 13.73 17.25
C GLY A 38 -5.19 12.89 17.35
N THR A 39 -4.57 12.47 16.23
CA THR A 39 -3.33 11.67 16.28
C THR A 39 -2.42 11.86 15.06
N CYS A 40 -1.15 11.50 15.23
CA CYS A 40 -0.14 11.48 14.17
C CYS A 40 -0.43 10.37 13.16
N CYS A 41 -0.30 10.64 11.87
CA CYS A 41 -0.53 9.63 10.82
C CYS A 41 0.65 8.67 10.61
N GLY A 42 1.84 8.97 11.13
CA GLY A 42 3.05 8.14 10.96
C GLY A 42 3.79 8.29 9.63
N PHE A 43 3.32 9.14 8.71
CA PHE A 43 3.92 9.37 7.38
C PHE A 43 4.82 10.61 7.30
N LYS A 44 5.29 11.14 8.44
CA LYS A 44 6.20 12.29 8.50
C LYS A 44 5.72 13.52 7.68
N CYS A 45 4.41 13.82 7.75
CA CYS A 45 3.83 14.99 7.09
C CYS A 45 4.52 16.28 7.56
N ARG A 46 4.80 17.21 6.63
CA ARG A 46 5.63 18.40 6.90
C ARG A 46 5.12 19.29 8.04
N HIS A 47 3.82 19.29 8.30
CA HIS A 47 3.16 20.15 9.29
C HIS A 47 2.47 19.36 10.41
N CYS A 48 3.11 18.29 10.90
CA CYS A 48 2.56 17.46 11.97
C CYS A 48 2.55 18.20 13.33
N PRO A 49 1.39 18.46 13.96
CA PRO A 49 1.33 19.11 15.27
C PRO A 49 1.74 18.21 16.44
N PHE A 50 1.84 16.90 16.21
CA PHE A 50 2.09 15.89 17.25
C PHE A 50 3.55 15.43 17.32
N SER A 51 4.49 16.27 16.89
CA SER A 51 5.93 15.99 16.98
C SER A 51 6.33 14.59 16.48
N TYR A 52 5.67 14.12 15.40
CA TYR A 52 5.92 12.82 14.78
C TYR A 52 5.74 11.59 15.69
N ALA A 53 4.86 11.66 16.69
CA ALA A 53 4.66 10.60 17.69
C ALA A 53 4.50 9.18 17.12
N ASN A 54 3.85 9.02 15.96
CA ASN A 54 3.60 7.71 15.34
C ASN A 54 4.53 7.39 14.16
N VAL A 55 5.56 8.20 13.90
CA VAL A 55 6.52 7.93 12.83
C VAL A 55 7.49 6.86 13.30
N LYS A 56 7.61 5.77 12.53
CA LYS A 56 8.56 4.69 12.81
C LYS A 56 9.97 5.23 12.73
N GLN A 57 10.71 5.17 13.83
CA GLN A 57 12.14 5.46 13.84
C GLN A 57 12.87 4.25 13.23
N GLU A 58 13.66 4.50 12.20
CA GLU A 58 14.54 3.45 11.67
C GLU A 58 15.70 3.26 12.64
N SER A 59 16.00 2.00 13.00
CA SER A 59 17.14 1.71 13.85
C SER A 59 18.44 2.05 13.13
N ASN A 60 19.48 2.48 13.85
CA ASN A 60 20.79 2.81 13.29
C ASN A 60 21.36 1.67 12.42
N ALA A 61 21.12 0.41 12.83
CA ALA A 61 21.51 -0.77 12.06
C ALA A 61 20.81 -0.86 10.67
N GLN A 62 19.53 -0.49 10.59
CA GLN A 62 18.79 -0.48 9.34
C GLN A 62 19.27 0.64 8.40
N VAL A 63 19.67 1.79 8.95
CA VAL A 63 20.22 2.91 8.17
C VAL A 63 21.55 2.51 7.55
N SER A 64 22.48 1.97 8.33
CA SER A 64 23.81 1.57 7.82
C SER A 64 23.75 0.48 6.74
N ILE A 65 22.81 -0.46 6.83
CA ILE A 65 22.62 -1.49 5.79
C ILE A 65 22.11 -0.87 4.48
N LYS A 66 21.19 0.09 4.55
CA LYS A 66 20.68 0.78 3.35
C LYS A 66 21.75 1.63 2.68
N GLU A 67 22.54 2.36 3.46
CA GLU A 67 23.65 3.17 2.96
C GLU A 67 24.72 2.29 2.29
N GLY A 68 25.09 1.17 2.92
CA GLY A 68 26.03 0.21 2.32
C GLY A 68 25.51 -0.39 1.02
N ASN A 69 24.24 -0.78 0.95
CA ASN A 69 23.64 -1.33 -0.26
C ASN A 69 23.55 -0.29 -1.39
N GLN A 70 23.27 0.98 -1.08
CA GLN A 70 23.28 2.06 -2.08
C GLN A 70 24.68 2.32 -2.63
N GLN A 71 25.71 2.32 -1.79
CA GLN A 71 27.10 2.49 -2.23
C GLN A 71 27.56 1.34 -3.13
N GLN A 72 27.20 0.10 -2.79
CA GLN A 72 27.56 -1.06 -3.60
C GLN A 72 26.90 -1.03 -4.98
N GLN A 73 25.62 -0.63 -5.06
CA GLN A 73 24.92 -0.44 -6.34
C GLN A 73 25.55 0.66 -7.20
N GLN A 74 25.95 1.79 -6.60
CA GLN A 74 26.65 2.86 -7.31
C GLN A 74 28.02 2.40 -7.83
N GLN A 75 28.77 1.63 -7.03
CA GLN A 75 30.05 1.05 -7.47
C GLN A 75 29.88 0.03 -8.59
N GLU A 76 28.87 -0.84 -8.53
CA GLU A 76 28.57 -1.78 -9.61
C GLU A 76 28.15 -1.07 -10.90
N GLU A 77 27.36 0.01 -10.81
CA GLU A 77 26.98 0.83 -11.95
C GLU A 77 28.20 1.52 -12.57
N GLU A 78 29.07 2.12 -11.74
CA GLU A 78 30.33 2.72 -12.20
C GLU A 78 31.27 1.68 -12.84
N ASN A 79 31.36 0.49 -12.25
CA ASN A 79 32.21 -0.59 -12.77
C ASN A 79 31.66 -1.17 -14.08
N LYS A 80 30.34 -1.22 -14.24
CA LYS A 80 29.67 -1.61 -15.49
C LYS A 80 29.89 -0.59 -16.61
N ILE A 81 29.94 0.71 -16.27
CA ILE A 81 30.30 1.77 -17.21
C ILE A 81 31.77 1.62 -17.65
N ARG A 82 32.69 1.28 -16.72
CA ARG A 82 34.11 1.08 -17.04
C ARG A 82 34.40 -0.15 -17.90
N LEU A 83 33.63 -1.24 -17.75
CA LEU A 83 33.85 -2.50 -18.47
C LEU A 83 33.08 -2.60 -19.81
N GLY A 84 32.26 -1.61 -20.15
CA GLY A 84 31.37 -1.61 -21.32
C GLY A 84 31.96 -1.16 -22.67
N SER A 85 33.29 -1.00 -22.81
CA SER A 85 33.91 -0.47 -24.04
C SER A 85 34.48 -1.50 -25.01
N SER A 86 34.30 -2.82 -24.80
CA SER A 86 34.77 -3.82 -25.77
C SER A 86 34.05 -5.17 -25.72
N SER A 87 32.98 -5.35 -26.49
CA SER A 87 32.67 -6.66 -27.11
C SER A 87 31.51 -6.58 -28.10
N SER A 88 31.82 -6.85 -29.37
CA SER A 88 30.87 -7.15 -30.45
C SER A 88 29.97 -8.36 -30.11
N PRO A 89 28.73 -8.44 -30.64
CA PRO A 89 27.86 -9.59 -30.43
C PRO A 89 28.24 -10.79 -31.32
N PRO A 90 28.10 -12.04 -30.86
CA PRO A 90 28.09 -13.20 -31.74
C PRO A 90 26.67 -13.54 -32.23
N SER A 91 26.59 -13.93 -33.50
CA SER A 91 25.37 -14.39 -34.18
C SER A 91 25.16 -15.90 -34.07
N LEU A 92 23.91 -16.28 -33.79
CA LEU A 92 23.09 -17.41 -34.29
C LEU A 92 23.74 -18.78 -34.55
N ILE A 93 23.17 -19.83 -33.92
CA ILE A 93 22.75 -21.04 -34.66
C ILE A 93 21.37 -21.53 -34.18
N SER A 94 20.59 -21.94 -35.17
CA SER A 94 19.25 -22.51 -35.14
C SER A 94 19.28 -24.00 -34.77
N SER A 95 18.24 -24.52 -34.11
CA SER A 95 17.74 -25.88 -34.33
C SER A 95 16.32 -26.07 -33.80
N SER A 96 15.41 -26.36 -34.73
CA SER A 96 14.02 -26.76 -34.53
C SER A 96 13.88 -28.13 -33.86
N SER A 97 12.85 -28.33 -33.03
CA SER A 97 12.21 -29.64 -32.80
C SER A 97 10.78 -29.51 -32.24
N LYS A 98 9.82 -29.57 -33.18
CA LYS A 98 8.50 -30.27 -33.12
C LYS A 98 7.64 -30.24 -31.85
N SER A 99 6.65 -29.36 -31.93
CA SER A 99 5.22 -29.46 -31.54
C SER A 99 4.65 -30.83 -31.10
N MET A 100 3.96 -30.84 -29.96
CA MET A 100 2.82 -31.72 -29.65
C MET A 100 1.64 -30.83 -29.24
N LEU A 101 0.55 -30.86 -30.02
CA LEU A 101 -0.66 -30.07 -29.79
C LEU A 101 -1.51 -30.68 -28.66
N ALA A 102 -1.81 -29.89 -27.64
CA ALA A 102 -2.89 -30.17 -26.68
C ALA A 102 -4.24 -29.71 -27.26
N PRO A 103 -5.38 -30.35 -26.90
CA PRO A 103 -6.69 -29.99 -27.41
C PRO A 103 -7.09 -28.54 -27.04
N PRO A 104 -7.89 -27.86 -27.88
CA PRO A 104 -8.22 -26.45 -27.67
C PRO A 104 -9.04 -26.29 -26.38
N ALA A 105 -8.47 -25.52 -25.45
CA ALA A 105 -9.17 -25.08 -24.25
C ALA A 105 -10.44 -24.28 -24.64
N PRO A 106 -11.55 -24.44 -23.90
CA PRO A 106 -12.79 -23.72 -24.19
C PRO A 106 -12.56 -22.20 -24.11
N PRO A 107 -13.26 -21.40 -24.95
CA PRO A 107 -13.02 -19.97 -25.04
C PRO A 107 -13.32 -19.30 -23.69
N LEU A 108 -12.27 -18.70 -23.10
CA LEU A 108 -12.39 -17.94 -21.87
C LEU A 108 -12.93 -16.54 -22.17
N PRO A 109 -13.79 -15.99 -21.29
CA PRO A 109 -14.40 -14.68 -21.46
C PRO A 109 -13.35 -13.55 -21.55
N SER A 110 -13.72 -12.51 -22.32
CA SER A 110 -12.90 -11.39 -22.77
C SER A 110 -11.85 -10.88 -21.75
N ALA A 111 -10.58 -10.96 -22.16
CA ALA A 111 -9.37 -10.37 -21.57
C ALA A 111 -9.09 -10.67 -20.08
N MET A 112 -8.91 -11.96 -19.74
CA MET A 112 -8.22 -12.32 -18.49
C MET A 112 -6.81 -11.70 -18.45
N PRO A 113 -6.37 -11.15 -17.30
CA PRO A 113 -5.00 -10.68 -17.13
C PRO A 113 -3.97 -11.78 -17.39
N LYS A 114 -2.89 -11.47 -18.12
CA LYS A 114 -1.85 -12.45 -18.51
C LYS A 114 -1.31 -13.30 -17.34
N TRP A 115 -1.26 -12.72 -16.14
CA TRP A 115 -0.78 -13.40 -14.94
C TRP A 115 -1.72 -14.52 -14.44
N GLN A 116 -3.02 -14.49 -14.80
CA GLN A 116 -4.00 -15.50 -14.40
C GLN A 116 -3.77 -16.85 -15.10
N ALA A 117 -3.27 -16.82 -16.35
CA ALA A 117 -2.88 -18.03 -17.08
C ALA A 117 -1.66 -18.71 -16.44
N ALA A 118 -0.64 -17.93 -16.06
CA ALA A 118 0.55 -18.44 -15.37
C ALA A 118 0.21 -18.99 -13.97
N HIS A 119 -0.71 -18.34 -13.25
CA HIS A 119 -1.23 -18.84 -11.98
C HIS A 119 -1.96 -20.18 -12.16
N ARG A 120 -2.84 -20.31 -13.17
CA ARG A 120 -3.58 -21.55 -13.44
C ARG A 120 -2.64 -22.71 -13.78
N ALA A 121 -1.65 -22.48 -14.64
CA ALA A 121 -0.64 -23.50 -14.97
C ALA A 121 0.12 -23.97 -13.71
N ALA A 122 0.44 -23.04 -12.79
CA ALA A 122 1.08 -23.41 -11.53
C ALA A 122 0.17 -24.21 -10.60
N LEU A 123 -1.14 -23.94 -10.57
CA LEU A 123 -2.11 -24.74 -9.80
C LEU A 123 -2.29 -26.14 -10.36
N GLU A 124 -2.38 -26.29 -11.69
CA GLU A 124 -2.48 -27.59 -12.37
C GLU A 124 -1.26 -28.47 -12.05
N GLU A 125 -0.08 -27.85 -12.02
CA GLU A 125 1.17 -28.52 -11.69
C GLU A 125 1.47 -28.56 -10.17
N LYS A 126 0.51 -28.12 -9.33
CA LYS A 126 0.63 -28.07 -7.86
C LYS A 126 1.90 -27.38 -7.36
N ARG A 127 2.39 -26.40 -8.11
CA ARG A 127 3.55 -25.59 -7.73
C ARG A 127 3.16 -24.52 -6.73
N ASP A 128 4.09 -24.23 -5.83
CA ASP A 128 3.91 -23.22 -4.78
C ASP A 128 4.14 -21.79 -5.31
N THR A 129 4.77 -21.62 -6.48
CA THR A 129 5.06 -20.31 -7.07
C THR A 129 4.94 -20.30 -8.58
N TYR A 130 4.67 -19.14 -9.17
CA TYR A 130 4.73 -18.87 -10.61
C TYR A 130 5.47 -17.56 -10.89
N ILE A 131 5.90 -17.35 -12.13
CA ILE A 131 6.50 -16.08 -12.57
C ILE A 131 5.41 -15.21 -13.20
N ASP A 132 5.22 -14.00 -12.68
CA ASP A 132 4.27 -13.04 -13.26
C ASP A 132 4.83 -12.55 -14.61
N PRO A 133 4.14 -12.82 -15.74
CA PRO A 133 4.64 -12.44 -17.07
C PRO A 133 4.68 -10.91 -17.28
N LEU A 134 4.00 -10.13 -16.43
CA LEU A 134 4.01 -8.67 -16.51
C LEU A 134 5.17 -8.05 -15.75
N THR A 135 5.54 -8.62 -14.60
CA THR A 135 6.54 -8.04 -13.67
C THR A 135 7.84 -8.84 -13.60
N GLY A 136 7.87 -10.07 -14.10
CA GLY A 136 9.00 -11.00 -13.98
C GLY A 136 9.22 -11.55 -12.57
N MET A 137 8.37 -11.19 -11.60
CA MET A 137 8.54 -11.57 -10.19
C MET A 137 7.99 -12.96 -9.91
N LYS A 138 8.59 -13.64 -8.92
CA LYS A 138 8.08 -14.91 -8.38
C LYS A 138 6.97 -14.64 -7.38
N ILE A 139 5.75 -15.09 -7.71
CA ILE A 139 4.54 -14.91 -6.90
C ILE A 139 4.10 -16.26 -6.34
N PHE A 140 3.67 -16.30 -5.08
CA PHE A 140 3.13 -17.50 -4.44
C PHE A 140 1.72 -17.82 -4.95
N THR A 141 1.43 -19.11 -5.13
CA THR A 141 0.09 -19.58 -5.47
C THR A 141 -0.80 -19.64 -4.23
N GLU A 142 -2.11 -19.74 -4.44
CA GLU A 142 -3.07 -19.94 -3.34
C GLU A 142 -2.74 -21.20 -2.51
N LEU A 143 -2.25 -22.27 -3.15
CA LEU A 143 -1.81 -23.49 -2.48
C LEU A 143 -0.68 -23.23 -1.47
N ALA A 144 0.31 -22.43 -1.86
CA ALA A 144 1.42 -22.09 -0.97
C ALA A 144 0.95 -21.28 0.25
N HIS A 145 -0.01 -20.37 0.06
CA HIS A 145 -0.61 -19.64 1.16
C HIS A 145 -1.40 -20.55 2.12
N LYS A 146 -2.19 -21.50 1.58
CA LYS A 146 -2.89 -22.51 2.39
C LYS A 146 -1.93 -23.39 3.19
N LYS A 147 -0.86 -23.87 2.57
CA LYS A 147 0.19 -24.67 3.23
C LYS A 147 0.87 -23.90 4.37
N ARG A 148 1.08 -22.59 4.20
CA ARG A 148 1.75 -21.75 5.20
C ARG A 148 0.85 -21.41 6.40
N GLY A 149 -0.47 -21.47 6.24
CA GLY A 149 -1.40 -21.23 7.33
C GLY A 149 -1.56 -19.76 7.75
N LYS A 150 -0.92 -18.80 7.05
CA LYS A 150 -0.97 -17.37 7.42
C LYS A 150 -0.89 -16.40 6.23
N CYS A 151 -1.54 -15.25 6.38
CA CYS A 151 -1.43 -14.11 5.48
C CYS A 151 -0.02 -13.49 5.53
N CYS A 152 0.52 -13.10 4.38
CA CYS A 152 1.82 -12.44 4.28
C CYS A 152 1.76 -10.90 4.36
N HIS A 153 0.57 -10.32 4.27
CA HIS A 153 0.31 -8.86 4.27
C HIS A 153 1.04 -8.06 3.17
N SER A 154 1.49 -8.72 2.10
CA SER A 154 2.25 -8.09 1.01
C SER A 154 1.40 -7.72 -0.21
N GLY A 155 0.06 -7.69 -0.08
CA GLY A 155 -0.84 -7.36 -1.20
C GLY A 155 -0.79 -8.36 -2.35
N CYS A 156 -0.75 -9.66 -2.04
CA CYS A 156 -0.71 -10.72 -3.04
C CYS A 156 -2.02 -10.79 -3.85
N ARG A 157 -1.90 -11.16 -5.13
CA ARG A 157 -3.04 -11.26 -6.05
C ARG A 157 -4.09 -12.29 -5.64
N HIS A 158 -3.71 -13.28 -4.82
CA HIS A 158 -4.57 -14.36 -4.37
C HIS A 158 -4.27 -14.74 -2.92
N CYS A 159 -4.88 -14.03 -1.99
CA CYS A 159 -4.89 -14.41 -0.58
C CYS A 159 -6.14 -15.27 -0.30
N PRO A 160 -5.99 -16.53 0.16
CA PRO A 160 -7.14 -17.37 0.54
C PRO A 160 -7.75 -16.98 1.90
N TYR A 161 -7.17 -16.02 2.61
CA TYR A 161 -7.67 -15.49 3.86
C TYR A 161 -8.43 -14.20 3.57
N ASP A 162 -9.72 -14.15 3.91
CA ASP A 162 -10.68 -13.04 3.72
C ASP A 162 -10.36 -11.74 4.51
N GLY A 163 -9.08 -11.48 4.80
CA GLY A 163 -8.57 -10.25 5.39
C GLY A 163 -7.48 -9.58 4.57
N GLY A 164 -7.27 -10.03 3.32
CA GLY A 164 -6.33 -9.43 2.37
C GLY A 164 -6.85 -8.17 1.65
N GLN A 165 -8.00 -7.64 2.06
CA GLN A 165 -8.48 -6.36 1.57
C GLN A 165 -7.59 -5.27 2.15
N TYR A 166 -6.73 -4.72 1.28
CA TYR A 166 -6.23 -3.37 1.41
C TYR A 166 -7.45 -2.49 1.72
N GLN A 167 -7.65 -2.06 2.97
CA GLN A 167 -8.71 -1.10 3.30
C GLN A 167 -8.26 0.27 2.79
N ASN A 168 -8.44 0.52 1.50
CA ASN A 168 -8.65 1.86 0.99
C ASN A 168 -9.97 2.36 1.58
N ASN A 169 -9.84 3.10 2.68
CA ASN A 169 -10.95 3.75 3.34
C ASN A 169 -11.60 4.77 2.38
N SER A 170 -12.74 4.40 1.81
CA SER A 170 -13.74 5.32 1.30
C SER A 170 -15.11 4.66 1.40
N SER A 171 -15.81 5.05 2.48
CA SER A 171 -17.26 5.16 2.61
C SER A 171 -18.07 3.87 2.82
N SER A 172 -18.56 3.65 4.05
CA SER A 172 -19.97 3.86 4.41
C SER A 172 -20.28 3.21 5.75
N ALA A 173 -20.32 4.01 6.83
CA ALA A 173 -20.99 3.62 8.07
C ALA A 173 -22.39 4.25 8.04
N ALA A 174 -23.35 3.40 7.67
CA ALA A 174 -24.80 3.55 7.73
C ALA A 174 -25.27 2.10 7.97
N VAL A 175 -26.09 1.69 8.93
CA VAL A 175 -27.09 2.23 9.86
C VAL A 175 -27.17 1.17 11.01
N GLU A 176 -27.78 1.32 12.19
CA GLU A 176 -29.22 1.38 12.56
C GLU A 176 -29.24 1.62 14.10
N GLU A 177 -29.97 2.59 14.66
CA GLU A 177 -31.40 2.56 15.03
C GLU A 177 -31.78 1.38 15.95
N GLU A 178 -31.77 1.62 17.27
CA GLU A 178 -32.62 0.92 18.24
C GLU A 178 -33.16 1.99 19.20
N ALA A 179 -34.46 2.23 19.10
CA ALA A 179 -35.24 3.05 20.02
C ALA A 179 -35.88 2.11 21.07
N GLU A 180 -35.78 2.45 22.35
CA GLU A 180 -36.87 2.17 23.30
C GLU A 180 -36.87 3.20 24.44
N GLU A 181 -38.04 3.87 24.56
CA GLU A 181 -38.64 4.60 25.69
C GLU A 181 -38.55 3.82 27.02
N VAL A 182 -38.79 4.28 28.25
CA VAL A 182 -39.32 5.45 28.99
C VAL A 182 -38.82 5.24 30.44
N GLU A 183 -38.63 6.25 31.30
CA GLU A 183 -39.62 6.65 32.31
C GLU A 183 -39.06 7.80 33.19
N ALA A 184 -39.88 8.84 33.31
CA ALA A 184 -40.20 9.69 34.46
C ALA A 184 -39.15 10.16 35.51
N ALA A 185 -39.26 11.46 35.80
CA ALA A 185 -38.62 12.27 36.83
C ALA A 185 -38.70 11.70 38.28
N PRO A 186 -37.96 12.31 39.23
CA PRO A 186 -38.66 13.35 39.99
C PRO A 186 -37.87 14.65 40.19
N THR A 187 -38.69 15.70 40.20
CA THR A 187 -38.48 17.05 40.67
C THR A 187 -37.73 17.13 42.02
N VAL A 188 -36.68 17.94 42.07
CA VAL A 188 -36.30 18.63 43.31
C VAL A 188 -36.33 20.13 43.08
N ALA A 189 -37.41 20.72 43.58
CA ALA A 189 -37.52 22.15 43.82
C ALA A 189 -36.57 22.53 44.96
N ALA A 190 -35.73 23.53 44.72
CA ALA A 190 -35.07 24.27 45.80
C ALA A 190 -35.32 25.76 45.55
N ALA A 191 -36.36 26.25 46.21
CA ALA A 191 -36.62 27.67 46.38
C ALA A 191 -35.61 28.24 47.37
N THR A 192 -34.94 29.33 47.01
CA THR A 192 -34.33 30.25 47.97
C THR A 192 -34.72 31.67 47.59
N ALA A 193 -35.73 32.19 48.28
CA ALA A 193 -36.03 33.60 48.39
C ALA A 193 -36.11 33.97 49.88
N GLY A 194 -35.39 35.02 50.29
CA GLY A 194 -35.70 35.78 51.51
C GLY A 194 -34.63 35.83 52.60
N ALA A 195 -33.86 36.93 52.63
CA ALA A 195 -33.23 37.64 53.77
C ALA A 195 -32.12 38.52 53.14
N VAL A 196 -32.12 39.86 53.18
CA VAL A 196 -32.62 40.87 54.11
C VAL A 196 -32.88 42.19 53.37
#